data_AF-A0A9J6G804-F1
#
_entry.id   AF-A0A9J6G804-F1
#
_cell.length_a   1.000
_cell.length_b   1.000
_cell.length_c   1.000
_cell.angle_alpha   90.00
_cell.angle_beta   90.00
_cell.angle_gamma   90.00
#
_symmetry.space_group_name_H-M   'P 1'
#
loop_
_entity.id
_entity.type
_entity.pdbx_description
1 polymer ?
#
loop_
_entity_poly.entity_id
_entity_poly.type
_entity_poly.pdbx_seq_one_letter_code
_entity_poly.pdbx_strand_id
1 'polypeptide(L)'
;MLRPGMDTAGDVDLFPEISYGNILKYLGFSANFITLEEMKAFKSTEAHNYFTSGWVKFLSAKQLQDDKVLLLAEVNHSRRLQDQPLHVWILCQKSGVVLTAHCTCMAGAGEACSHVGACLYAVEAGVKMKNATSCTSKTNIWLPAYVEKVGFKRLKDIGFTSSRGKKRKLDDIINSSSSALNK
;
A
#
# COMPACT_ATOMS: atom_id res chain seq x y z
N MET A 1 18.83 -0.70 12.46
CA MET A 1 17.41 -0.59 12.06
C MET A 1 17.39 0.09 10.70
N LEU A 2 16.89 -0.58 9.66
CA LEU A 2 16.88 -0.02 8.29
C LEU A 2 15.96 1.21 8.28
N ARG A 3 16.49 2.34 7.81
CA ARG A 3 15.74 3.61 7.78
C ARG A 3 15.09 3.80 6.41
N PRO A 4 13.75 3.96 6.34
CA PRO A 4 13.09 4.27 5.09
C PRO A 4 13.66 5.57 4.49
N GLY A 5 14.13 5.51 3.23
CA GLY A 5 14.67 6.67 2.50
C GLY A 5 16.17 6.95 2.66
N MET A 6 16.87 6.29 3.59
CA MET A 6 18.34 6.33 3.68
C MET A 6 18.98 5.05 3.14
N ASP A 7 18.38 3.89 3.41
CA ASP A 7 18.89 2.57 3.00
C ASP A 7 18.09 1.94 1.85
N THR A 8 17.02 2.62 1.41
CA THR A 8 16.00 2.16 0.47
C THR A 8 15.63 3.29 -0.49
N ALA A 9 15.40 2.97 -1.76
CA ALA A 9 15.00 3.95 -2.74
C ALA A 9 13.47 3.96 -2.87
N GLY A 10 12.87 5.14 -2.99
CA GLY A 10 11.47 5.31 -3.41
C GLY A 10 11.27 5.10 -4.91
N ASP A 11 12.17 4.35 -5.54
CA ASP A 11 12.14 4.13 -6.98
C ASP A 11 11.12 3.03 -7.31
N VAL A 12 10.12 3.41 -8.10
CA VAL A 12 9.05 2.52 -8.55
C VAL A 12 9.62 1.40 -9.44
N ASP A 13 10.81 1.59 -10.00
CA ASP A 13 11.48 0.56 -10.79
C ASP A 13 11.91 -0.67 -9.99
N LEU A 14 12.12 -0.50 -8.68
CA LEU A 14 12.48 -1.58 -7.77
C LEU A 14 11.27 -2.32 -7.20
N PHE A 15 10.04 -1.88 -7.52
CA PHE A 15 8.85 -2.51 -6.96
C PHE A 15 8.61 -3.88 -7.61
N PRO A 16 8.25 -4.90 -6.81
CA PRO A 16 7.89 -6.23 -7.30
C PRO A 16 6.58 -6.16 -8.10
N GLU A 17 6.37 -7.08 -9.04
CA GLU A 17 5.14 -7.15 -9.84
C GLU A 17 3.95 -7.75 -9.07
N ILE A 18 3.54 -7.08 -7.98
CA ILE A 18 2.43 -7.52 -7.14
C ILE A 18 1.10 -7.24 -7.85
N SER A 19 0.33 -8.30 -8.08
CA SER A 19 -1.05 -8.23 -8.56
C SER A 19 -2.06 -8.40 -7.42
N TYR A 20 -3.31 -7.99 -7.63
CA TYR A 20 -4.42 -8.27 -6.71
C TYR A 20 -4.52 -9.74 -6.30
N GLY A 21 -4.28 -10.66 -7.24
CA GLY A 21 -4.28 -12.10 -6.97
C GLY A 21 -3.19 -12.50 -5.97
N ASN A 22 -2.00 -11.91 -6.08
CA ASN A 22 -0.90 -12.16 -5.14
C ASN A 22 -1.23 -11.64 -3.73
N ILE A 23 -1.90 -10.49 -3.64
CA ILE A 23 -2.35 -9.90 -2.36
C ILE A 23 -3.38 -10.82 -1.69
N LEU A 24 -4.38 -11.28 -2.44
CA LEU A 24 -5.39 -12.21 -1.92
C LEU A 24 -4.77 -13.55 -1.52
N LYS A 25 -3.83 -14.06 -2.33
CA LYS A 25 -3.09 -15.29 -2.02
C LYS A 25 -2.38 -15.16 -0.67
N TYR A 26 -1.67 -14.07 -0.46
CA TYR A 26 -0.96 -13.83 0.79
C TYR A 26 -1.91 -13.66 1.99
N LEU A 27 -2.86 -12.72 1.92
CA LEU A 27 -3.73 -12.42 3.06
C LEU A 27 -4.70 -13.57 3.38
N GLY A 28 -5.17 -14.29 2.37
CA GLY A 28 -6.18 -15.35 2.53
C GLY A 28 -5.60 -16.72 2.83
N PHE A 29 -4.47 -17.07 2.21
CA PHE A 29 -4.00 -18.46 2.11
C PHE A 29 -2.56 -18.67 2.56
N SER A 30 -1.79 -17.61 2.87
CA SER A 30 -0.47 -17.81 3.46
C SER A 30 -0.60 -18.23 4.92
N ALA A 31 0.29 -19.13 5.33
CA ALA A 31 0.44 -19.53 6.72
C ALA A 31 1.25 -18.47 7.49
N ASN A 32 0.83 -18.18 8.71
CA ASN A 32 1.64 -17.40 9.64
C ASN A 32 2.92 -18.17 9.97
N PHE A 33 4.07 -17.51 9.95
CA PHE A 33 5.34 -18.13 10.31
C PHE A 33 5.34 -18.76 11.72
N ILE A 34 4.62 -18.15 12.67
CA ILE A 34 4.62 -18.58 14.07
C ILE A 34 3.66 -19.75 14.31
N THR A 35 2.41 -19.63 13.87
CA THR A 35 1.39 -20.66 14.15
C THR A 35 1.36 -21.77 13.10
N LEU A 36 1.99 -21.55 11.94
CA LEU A 36 1.92 -22.43 10.75
C LEU A 36 0.50 -22.67 10.24
N GLU A 37 -0.48 -21.92 10.76
CA GLU A 37 -1.86 -21.95 10.32
C GLU A 37 -2.11 -20.87 9.27
N GLU A 38 -3.03 -21.15 8.35
CA GLU A 38 -3.51 -20.17 7.37
C GLU A 38 -4.05 -18.93 8.10
N MET A 39 -3.53 -17.75 7.74
CA MET A 39 -3.90 -16.49 8.40
C MET A 39 -5.39 -16.15 8.21
N LYS A 40 -6.00 -16.57 7.09
CA LYS A 40 -7.41 -16.32 6.72
C LYS A 40 -7.81 -14.86 6.96
N ALA A 41 -6.90 -13.92 6.69
CA ALA A 41 -7.04 -12.51 7.00
C ALA A 41 -7.86 -11.77 5.92
N PHE A 42 -9.03 -12.33 5.55
CA PHE A 42 -9.92 -11.74 4.55
C PHE A 42 -10.39 -10.34 4.94
N LYS A 43 -10.48 -10.04 6.25
CA LYS A 43 -10.78 -8.68 6.73
C LYS A 43 -9.71 -7.66 6.34
N SER A 44 -8.46 -8.08 6.17
CA SER A 44 -7.37 -7.23 5.73
C SER A 44 -7.45 -6.89 4.24
N THR A 45 -8.35 -7.49 3.46
CA THR A 45 -8.68 -7.00 2.11
C THR A 45 -9.39 -5.64 2.14
N GLU A 46 -10.05 -5.30 3.26
CA GLU A 46 -10.60 -3.96 3.48
C GLU A 46 -9.51 -2.90 3.72
N ALA A 47 -8.24 -3.31 3.84
CA ALA A 47 -7.10 -2.40 3.95
C ALA A 47 -6.93 -1.49 2.72
N HIS A 48 -7.55 -1.81 1.59
CA HIS A 48 -7.70 -0.88 0.47
C HIS A 48 -8.29 0.47 0.92
N ASN A 49 -9.12 0.49 1.98
CA ASN A 49 -9.67 1.71 2.57
C ASN A 49 -8.59 2.60 3.21
N TYR A 50 -7.57 1.98 3.80
CA TYR A 50 -6.43 2.67 4.42
C TYR A 50 -5.50 3.23 3.32
N PHE A 51 -5.30 2.47 2.24
CA PHE A 51 -4.58 2.99 1.08
C PHE A 51 -5.30 4.19 0.45
N THR A 52 -6.57 4.03 0.07
CA THR A 52 -7.37 5.10 -0.57
C THR A 52 -7.60 6.33 0.29
N SER A 53 -7.48 6.20 1.60
CA SER A 53 -7.62 7.32 2.53
C SER A 53 -6.28 8.01 2.85
N GLY A 54 -5.19 7.64 2.19
CA GLY A 54 -3.89 8.34 2.28
C GLY A 54 -3.10 8.06 3.56
N TRP A 55 -3.30 6.88 4.18
CA TRP A 55 -2.65 6.53 5.44
C TRP A 55 -1.23 5.98 5.28
N VAL A 56 -0.83 5.60 4.06
CA VAL A 56 0.54 5.17 3.75
C VAL A 56 1.36 6.43 3.47
N LYS A 57 2.30 6.73 4.37
CA LYS A 57 3.13 7.94 4.33
C LYS A 57 4.32 7.77 3.40
N PHE A 58 5.03 6.68 3.58
CA PHE A 58 6.26 6.40 2.88
C PHE A 58 6.27 4.95 2.42
N LEU A 59 6.78 4.72 1.23
CA LEU A 59 6.98 3.40 0.64
C LEU A 59 8.29 3.41 -0.11
N SER A 60 9.14 2.44 0.17
CA SER A 60 10.44 2.29 -0.46
C SER A 60 10.76 0.83 -0.67
N ALA A 61 11.59 0.56 -1.66
CA ALA A 61 12.05 -0.76 -2.00
C ALA A 61 13.57 -0.85 -1.93
N LYS A 62 14.04 -2.05 -1.61
CA LYS A 62 15.44 -2.44 -1.71
C LYS A 62 15.50 -3.82 -2.34
N GLN A 63 16.23 -3.94 -3.43
CA GLN A 63 16.53 -5.24 -4.01
C GLN A 63 17.56 -5.95 -3.14
N LEU A 64 17.29 -7.22 -2.83
CA LEU A 64 18.21 -8.14 -2.16
C LEU A 64 18.77 -9.14 -3.18
N GLN A 65 19.71 -9.97 -2.72
CA GLN A 65 20.17 -11.13 -3.47
C GLN A 65 19.01 -12.13 -3.69
N ASP A 66 19.13 -12.99 -4.69
CA ASP A 66 18.18 -14.10 -4.97
C ASP A 66 16.77 -13.63 -5.38
N ASP A 67 16.68 -12.58 -6.22
CA ASP A 67 15.42 -12.00 -6.75
C ASP A 67 14.39 -11.61 -5.68
N LYS A 68 14.85 -11.34 -4.46
CA LYS A 68 14.02 -10.85 -3.36
C LYS A 68 14.05 -9.33 -3.30
N VAL A 69 12.93 -8.75 -2.91
CA VAL A 69 12.74 -7.32 -2.70
C VAL A 69 12.19 -7.12 -1.29
N LEU A 70 12.87 -6.24 -0.54
CA LEU A 70 12.40 -5.77 0.75
C LEU A 70 11.72 -4.42 0.55
N LEU A 71 10.45 -4.37 0.93
CA LEU A 71 9.68 -3.14 0.97
C LEU A 71 9.66 -2.63 2.40
N LEU A 72 9.91 -1.35 2.59
CA LEU A 72 9.76 -0.64 3.86
C LEU A 72 8.73 0.46 3.68
N ALA A 73 7.80 0.54 4.62
CA ALA A 73 6.74 1.53 4.60
C ALA A 73 6.42 2.07 5.99
N GLU A 74 5.91 3.29 6.01
CA GLU A 74 5.36 3.95 7.20
C GLU A 74 3.86 4.16 7.01
N VAL A 75 3.06 3.70 7.97
CA VAL A 75 1.58 3.76 7.90
C VAL A 75 1.02 4.38 9.17
N ASN A 76 0.16 5.39 9.02
CA ASN A 76 -0.51 6.02 10.16
C ASN A 76 -1.60 5.11 10.75
N HIS A 77 -1.84 5.26 12.06
CA HIS A 77 -2.92 4.59 12.77
C HIS A 77 -4.29 5.16 12.41
N SER A 78 -5.24 4.34 11.94
CA SER A 78 -6.61 4.81 11.60
C SER A 78 -7.36 5.52 12.73
N ARG A 79 -7.05 5.20 13.99
CA ARG A 79 -7.73 5.73 15.18
C ARG A 79 -6.90 6.71 16.01
N ARG A 80 -5.60 6.84 15.75
CA ARG A 80 -4.67 7.66 16.55
C ARG A 80 -3.75 8.46 15.63
N LEU A 81 -4.34 9.46 15.00
CA LEU A 81 -3.68 10.31 14.00
C LEU A 81 -2.48 11.11 14.53
N GLN A 82 -2.34 11.26 15.85
CA GLN A 82 -1.24 11.97 16.49
C GLN A 82 -0.10 11.05 16.95
N ASP A 83 -0.32 9.73 16.95
CA ASP A 83 0.72 8.77 17.32
C ASP A 83 1.76 8.62 16.20
N GLN A 84 2.95 8.16 16.57
CA GLN A 84 4.02 7.88 15.61
C GLN A 84 3.55 6.87 14.55
N PRO A 85 3.93 7.04 13.27
CA PRO A 85 3.62 6.09 12.22
C PRO A 85 4.15 4.68 12.54
N LEU A 86 3.36 3.68 12.17
CA LEU A 86 3.74 2.29 12.27
C LEU A 86 4.71 1.92 11.16
N HIS A 87 5.70 1.10 11.51
CA HIS A 87 6.68 0.62 10.56
C HIS A 87 6.21 -0.73 10.03
N VAL A 88 6.18 -0.84 8.71
CA VAL A 88 5.83 -2.06 7.98
C VAL A 88 7.01 -2.47 7.13
N TRP A 89 7.35 -3.75 7.16
CA TRP A 89 8.29 -4.33 6.21
C TRP A 89 7.66 -5.55 5.54
N ILE A 90 7.94 -5.72 4.26
CA ILE A 90 7.40 -6.81 3.44
C ILE A 90 8.54 -7.39 2.64
N LEU A 91 8.75 -8.70 2.76
CA LEU A 91 9.66 -9.45 1.93
C LEU A 91 8.87 -10.14 0.83
N CYS A 92 9.27 -9.92 -0.40
CA CYS A 92 8.60 -10.45 -1.58
C CYS A 92 9.63 -10.84 -2.64
N GLN A 93 9.22 -11.65 -3.60
CA GLN A 93 10.00 -11.90 -4.81
C GLN A 93 9.68 -10.84 -5.86
N LYS A 94 10.62 -10.60 -6.77
CA LYS A 94 10.42 -9.71 -7.92
C LYS A 94 9.23 -10.12 -8.79
N SER A 95 8.92 -11.42 -8.82
CA SER A 95 7.71 -12.02 -9.45
C SER A 95 6.37 -11.60 -8.82
N GLY A 96 6.39 -10.88 -7.69
CA GLY A 96 5.20 -10.43 -6.99
C GLY A 96 4.68 -11.39 -5.91
N VAL A 97 5.36 -12.51 -5.66
CA VAL A 97 5.02 -13.43 -4.57
C VAL A 97 5.45 -12.81 -3.23
N VAL A 98 4.50 -12.57 -2.33
CA VAL A 98 4.77 -12.10 -0.97
C VAL A 98 5.18 -13.29 -0.10
N LEU A 99 6.36 -13.22 0.51
CA LEU A 99 6.91 -14.28 1.35
C LEU A 99 6.51 -14.10 2.81
N THR A 100 6.75 -12.92 3.36
CA THR A 100 6.40 -12.57 4.74
C THR A 100 6.26 -11.05 4.86
N ALA A 101 5.48 -10.60 5.82
CA ALA A 101 5.28 -9.20 6.12
C ALA A 101 5.09 -9.05 7.62
N HIS A 102 5.51 -7.90 8.14
CA HIS A 102 5.31 -7.59 9.54
C HIS A 102 5.05 -6.10 9.71
N CYS A 103 4.25 -5.79 10.74
CA CYS A 103 3.93 -4.43 11.13
C CYS A 103 4.14 -4.29 12.63
N THR A 104 4.64 -3.15 13.09
CA THR A 104 4.80 -2.86 14.52
C THR A 104 3.48 -2.62 15.28
N CYS A 105 2.33 -2.83 14.64
CA CYS A 105 1.02 -2.68 15.29
C CYS A 105 0.71 -3.88 16.19
N MET A 106 -0.23 -3.69 17.13
CA MET A 106 -0.66 -4.77 18.03
C MET A 106 -1.19 -6.01 17.30
N ALA A 107 -1.82 -5.84 16.13
CA ALA A 107 -2.28 -6.94 15.28
C ALA A 107 -1.19 -7.48 14.31
N GLY A 108 0.02 -6.91 14.37
CA GLY A 108 1.11 -7.20 13.44
C GLY A 108 1.77 -8.55 13.69
N ALA A 109 1.57 -9.14 14.88
CA ALA A 109 1.97 -10.51 15.18
C ALA A 109 1.27 -11.56 14.29
N GLY A 110 0.15 -11.19 13.66
CA GLY A 110 -0.53 -12.01 12.67
C GLY A 110 -0.01 -11.89 11.25
N GLU A 111 1.03 -11.06 10.99
CA GLU A 111 1.68 -10.80 9.68
C GLU A 111 0.77 -10.24 8.57
N ALA A 112 -0.56 -10.31 8.72
CA ALA A 112 -1.56 -9.86 7.76
C ALA A 112 -2.50 -8.81 8.36
N CYS A 113 -1.97 -7.82 9.08
CA CYS A 113 -2.79 -6.72 9.59
C CYS A 113 -3.25 -5.78 8.46
N SER A 114 -4.20 -4.88 8.75
CA SER A 114 -4.67 -3.90 7.78
C SER A 114 -3.59 -2.93 7.30
N HIS A 115 -2.53 -2.69 8.07
CA HIS A 115 -1.41 -1.86 7.61
C HIS A 115 -0.57 -2.57 6.54
N VAL A 116 -0.34 -3.88 6.71
CA VAL A 116 0.33 -4.71 5.70
C VAL A 116 -0.49 -4.73 4.41
N GLY A 117 -1.79 -4.97 4.51
CA GLY A 117 -2.68 -4.93 3.34
C GLY A 117 -2.64 -3.57 2.64
N ALA A 118 -2.62 -2.46 3.38
CA ALA A 118 -2.56 -1.12 2.81
C ALA A 118 -1.26 -0.87 2.03
N CYS A 119 -0.13 -1.34 2.56
CA CYS A 119 1.16 -1.29 1.88
C CYS A 119 1.17 -2.12 0.60
N LEU A 120 0.61 -3.33 0.63
CA LEU A 120 0.50 -4.18 -0.56
C LEU A 120 -0.34 -3.53 -1.66
N TYR A 121 -1.47 -2.92 -1.32
CA TYR A 121 -2.28 -2.17 -2.29
C TYR A 121 -1.57 -0.92 -2.82
N ALA A 122 -0.74 -0.25 -2.00
CA ALA A 122 0.06 0.88 -2.45
C ALA A 122 1.12 0.46 -3.48
N VAL A 123 1.78 -0.69 -3.27
CA VAL A 123 2.75 -1.26 -4.23
C VAL A 123 2.04 -1.66 -5.53
N GLU A 124 0.92 -2.37 -5.45
CA GLU A 124 0.13 -2.78 -6.62
C GLU A 124 -0.29 -1.56 -7.45
N ALA A 125 -0.77 -0.49 -6.80
CA ALA A 125 -1.11 0.75 -7.47
C ALA A 125 0.13 1.38 -8.13
N GLY A 126 1.26 1.47 -7.44
CA GLY A 126 2.51 2.00 -7.99
C GLY A 126 3.01 1.23 -9.22
N VAL A 127 2.88 -0.11 -9.22
CA VAL A 127 3.25 -0.97 -10.36
C VAL A 127 2.29 -0.78 -11.54
N LYS A 128 0.97 -0.72 -11.29
CA LYS A 128 -0.02 -0.44 -12.35
C LYS A 128 0.23 0.93 -12.99
N MET A 129 0.55 1.91 -12.17
CA MET A 129 0.89 3.26 -12.57
C MET A 129 2.15 3.30 -13.43
N LYS A 130 3.22 2.63 -13.01
CA LYS A 130 4.42 2.41 -13.83
C LYS A 130 4.09 1.78 -15.18
N ASN A 131 3.34 0.69 -15.19
CA ASN A 131 3.00 -0.04 -16.41
C ASN A 131 2.04 0.73 -17.34
N ALA A 132 1.21 1.62 -16.78
CA ALA A 132 0.37 2.54 -17.54
C ALA A 132 1.15 3.74 -18.10
N THR A 133 2.37 3.99 -17.63
CA THR A 133 3.20 5.13 -18.05
C THR A 133 4.04 4.74 -19.26
N SER A 134 3.48 4.87 -20.47
CA SER A 134 4.29 4.91 -21.69
C SER A 134 4.73 6.36 -22.00
N CYS A 135 6.06 6.53 -22.04
CA CYS A 135 6.89 7.56 -22.68
C CYS A 135 6.63 9.08 -22.56
N THR A 136 5.52 9.63 -22.03
CA THR A 136 5.27 11.10 -22.19
C THR A 136 5.08 11.97 -20.95
N SER A 137 5.24 11.53 -19.70
CA SER A 137 5.03 12.45 -18.56
C SER A 137 5.86 12.13 -17.32
N LYS A 138 7.01 12.78 -17.21
CA LYS A 138 7.63 13.05 -15.90
C LYS A 138 6.92 14.25 -15.27
N THR A 139 6.19 14.00 -14.18
CA THR A 139 6.23 14.75 -12.90
C THR A 139 5.58 13.89 -11.82
N ASN A 140 6.26 13.72 -10.68
CA ASN A 140 5.95 12.80 -9.59
C ASN A 140 4.66 13.16 -8.83
N ILE A 141 3.51 12.55 -9.18
CA ILE A 141 2.29 12.65 -8.38
C ILE A 141 1.61 11.27 -8.33
N TRP A 142 2.19 10.32 -7.59
CA TRP A 142 1.71 8.92 -7.57
C TRP A 142 1.05 8.46 -6.26
N LEU A 143 1.22 9.18 -5.16
CA LEU A 143 0.53 8.86 -3.90
C LEU A 143 -0.60 9.86 -3.67
N PRO A 144 -1.80 9.42 -3.21
CA PRO A 144 -2.80 10.36 -2.72
C PRO A 144 -2.14 11.24 -1.65
N ALA A 145 -2.43 12.54 -1.67
CA ALA A 145 -1.77 13.51 -0.80
C ALA A 145 -1.70 13.00 0.65
N TYR A 146 -0.47 12.80 1.13
CA TYR A 146 -0.21 12.33 2.47
C TYR A 146 -0.93 13.24 3.48
N VAL A 147 -1.72 12.63 4.37
CA VAL A 147 -2.46 13.37 5.38
C VAL A 147 -1.60 13.48 6.64
N GLU A 148 -0.83 14.57 6.71
CA GLU A 148 0.13 14.82 7.80
C GLU A 148 -0.57 15.18 9.12
N LYS A 149 -1.63 15.98 9.05
CA LYS A 149 -2.56 16.28 10.16
C LYS A 149 -3.98 16.44 9.64
N VAL A 150 -4.94 15.71 10.21
CA VAL A 150 -6.36 15.98 9.98
C VAL A 150 -6.78 17.11 10.90
N GLY A 151 -7.03 18.29 10.33
CA GLY A 151 -7.64 19.39 11.07
C GLY A 151 -9.06 19.03 11.51
N PHE A 152 -9.44 19.46 12.72
CA PHE A 152 -10.83 19.33 13.17
C PHE A 152 -11.74 20.14 12.24
N LYS A 153 -12.71 19.47 11.62
CA LYS A 153 -13.74 20.10 10.78
C LYS A 153 -15.09 20.02 11.48
N ARG A 154 -15.95 21.00 11.24
CA ARG A 154 -17.36 20.91 11.69
C ARG A 154 -18.03 19.75 10.97
N LEU A 155 -19.00 19.11 11.62
CA LEU A 155 -19.66 17.90 11.11
C LEU A 155 -20.19 18.05 9.67
N LYS A 156 -20.73 19.23 9.33
CA LYS A 156 -21.23 19.57 7.99
C LYS A 156 -20.16 19.61 6.89
N ASP A 157 -18.89 19.81 7.27
CA ASP A 157 -17.75 19.97 6.36
C ASP A 157 -16.94 18.66 6.25
N ILE A 158 -17.39 17.58 6.89
CA ILE A 158 -16.80 16.24 6.80
C ILE A 158 -17.44 15.49 5.64
N GLY A 159 -16.63 15.15 4.64
CA GLY A 159 -17.06 14.28 3.54
C GLY A 159 -17.16 12.82 3.98
N PHE A 160 -18.38 12.34 4.24
CA PHE A 160 -18.67 10.93 4.60
C PHE A 160 -18.66 9.97 3.42
N THR A 161 -18.05 10.36 2.29
CA THR A 161 -17.92 9.48 1.14
C THR A 161 -17.18 8.21 1.56
N SER A 162 -17.83 7.07 1.40
CA SER A 162 -17.25 5.77 1.73
C SER A 162 -15.98 5.54 0.90
N SER A 163 -15.09 4.70 1.42
CA SER A 163 -13.88 4.29 0.70
C SER A 163 -14.19 3.69 -0.68
N ARG A 164 -15.29 2.95 -0.82
CA ARG A 164 -15.78 2.44 -2.11
C ARG A 164 -16.16 3.59 -3.06
N GLY A 165 -16.78 4.65 -2.54
CA GLY A 165 -17.09 5.86 -3.32
C GLY A 165 -15.83 6.64 -3.73
N LYS A 166 -14.83 6.73 -2.83
CA LYS A 166 -13.53 7.33 -3.16
C LYS A 166 -12.78 6.52 -4.21
N LYS A 167 -12.80 5.19 -4.09
CA LYS A 167 -12.23 4.27 -5.08
C LYS A 167 -12.85 4.49 -6.44
N ARG A 168 -14.19 4.48 -6.53
CA ARG A 168 -14.90 4.74 -7.79
C ARG A 168 -14.48 6.06 -8.42
N LYS A 169 -14.43 7.15 -7.65
CA LYS A 169 -13.94 8.44 -8.15
C LYS A 169 -12.49 8.38 -8.65
N LEU A 170 -11.63 7.66 -7.96
CA LEU A 170 -10.24 7.48 -8.39
C LEU A 170 -10.16 6.65 -9.69
N ASP A 171 -10.89 5.53 -9.75
CA ASP A 171 -11.01 4.68 -10.93
C ASP A 171 -11.63 5.47 -12.12
N ASP A 172 -12.60 6.35 -11.86
CA ASP A 172 -13.24 7.23 -12.85
C ASP A 172 -12.28 8.32 -13.34
N ILE A 173 -11.48 8.92 -12.45
CA ILE A 173 -10.42 9.87 -12.83
C ILE A 173 -9.45 9.16 -13.76
N ILE A 174 -8.95 7.98 -13.36
CA ILE A 174 -8.04 7.14 -14.15
C ILE A 174 -8.64 6.87 -15.55
N ASN A 175 -9.89 6.42 -15.62
CA ASN A 175 -10.59 6.13 -16.87
C ASN A 175 -10.91 7.38 -17.72
N SER A 176 -11.18 8.52 -17.10
CA SER A 176 -11.46 9.80 -17.80
C SER A 176 -10.21 10.37 -18.48
N SER A 177 -9.04 10.23 -17.84
CA SER A 177 -7.75 10.53 -18.47
C SER A 177 -7.43 9.60 -19.64
N SER A 178 -8.00 8.40 -19.70
CA SER A 178 -7.86 7.48 -20.83
C SER A 178 -8.79 7.80 -22.03
N SER A 179 -9.89 8.52 -21.80
CA SER A 179 -10.91 8.80 -22.83
C SER A 179 -10.78 10.17 -23.50
N ALA A 180 -10.01 11.09 -22.91
CA ALA A 180 -9.61 12.35 -23.55
C ALA A 180 -8.53 12.19 -24.65
N LEU A 181 -7.98 10.99 -24.84
CA LEU A 181 -6.95 10.66 -25.84
C LEU A 181 -7.51 10.06 -27.16
N ASN A 182 -8.83 9.93 -27.29
CA ASN A 182 -9.49 9.37 -28.48
C ASN A 182 -10.45 10.36 -29.17
N LYS A 183 -10.12 11.66 -29.19
CA LYS A 183 -10.76 12.66 -30.05
C LYS A 183 -9.71 13.53 -30.73
#